data_AF-A0A353VW99-F1
#
_entry.id   AF-A0A353VW99-F1
#
_cell.length_a   1.000
_cell.length_b   1.000
_cell.length_c   1.000
_cell.angle_alpha   90.00
_cell.angle_beta   90.00
_cell.angle_gamma   90.00
#
_symmetry.space_group_name_H-M   'P 1'
#
loop_
_entity.id
_entity.type
_entity.pdbx_description
1 polymer ?
#
loop_
_entity_poly.entity_id
_entity_poly.type
_entity_poly.pdbx_seq_one_letter_code
_entity_poly.pdbx_strand_id
1 'polypeptide(L)' 'WHEMSKAACDGFGENTYLKYKKWCDDYFYLKHRQEPRGIGGIFYDDLNAWGFESCFSFMQSVGEHFLKAYLPIVERR' A
#
# COMPACT_ATOMS: atom_id res chain seq x y z
N TRP A 1 3.08 -8.45 6.39
CA TRP A 1 3.19 -7.31 5.47
C TRP A 1 1.93 -7.17 4.60
N HIS A 2 1.76 -7.99 3.55
CA HIS A 2 0.62 -7.85 2.61
C HIS A 2 -0.77 -7.94 3.24
N GLU A 3 -0.97 -8.76 4.27
CA GLU A 3 -2.24 -8.82 5.01
C GLU A 3 -2.61 -7.47 5.63
N MET A 4 -1.65 -6.77 6.23
CA MET A 4 -1.87 -5.44 6.80
C MET A 4 -2.03 -4.36 5.73
N SER A 5 -1.32 -4.48 4.60
CA SER A 5 -1.54 -3.60 3.45
C SER A 5 -2.95 -3.77 2.87
N LYS A 6 -3.49 -5.00 2.84
CA LYS A 6 -4.87 -5.24 2.46
C LYS A 6 -5.84 -4.66 3.51
N ALA A 7 -5.59 -4.90 4.79
CA ALA A 7 -6.42 -4.36 5.87
C ALA A 7 -6.51 -2.83 5.83
N ALA A 8 -5.42 -2.14 5.47
CA ALA A 8 -5.40 -0.69 5.27
C ALA A 8 -6.37 -0.21 4.18
N CYS A 9 -6.64 -1.07 3.19
CA CYS A 9 -7.56 -0.81 2.08
C CYS A 9 -8.98 -1.31 2.33
N ASP A 10 -9.19 -2.18 3.32
CA ASP A 10 -10.52 -2.69 3.64
C ASP A 10 -11.40 -1.53 4.13
N GLY A 11 -12.64 -1.45 3.61
CA GLY A 11 -13.56 -0.34 3.89
C GLY A 11 -13.45 0.87 2.94
N PHE A 12 -12.44 0.88 2.06
CA PHE A 12 -12.36 1.80 0.93
C PHE A 12 -12.82 1.10 -0.35
N GLY A 13 -13.01 1.86 -1.43
CA GLY A 13 -13.67 1.42 -2.67
C GLY A 13 -13.30 0.01 -3.16
N GLU A 14 -14.19 -0.58 -3.95
CA GLU A 14 -14.00 -1.95 -4.43
C GLU A 14 -12.64 -2.12 -5.14
N ASN A 15 -11.96 -3.24 -4.86
CA ASN A 15 -10.66 -3.58 -5.44
C ASN A 15 -9.50 -2.61 -5.12
N THR A 16 -9.63 -1.74 -4.12
CA THR A 16 -8.58 -0.78 -3.72
C THR A 16 -7.23 -1.47 -3.49
N TYR A 17 -7.20 -2.57 -2.74
CA TYR A 17 -5.97 -3.33 -2.52
C TYR A 17 -5.38 -3.88 -3.83
N LEU A 18 -6.18 -4.49 -4.69
CA LEU A 18 -5.70 -5.08 -5.95
C LEU A 18 -5.12 -4.00 -6.87
N LYS A 19 -5.80 -2.84 -6.97
CA LYS A 19 -5.34 -1.69 -7.75
C LYS A 19 -3.98 -1.20 -7.26
N TYR A 20 -3.87 -0.88 -5.97
CA TYR A 20 -2.65 -0.26 -5.43
C TYR A 20 -1.51 -1.25 -5.20
N LYS A 21 -1.81 -2.54 -5.01
CA LYS A 21 -0.79 -3.60 -5.03
C LYS A 21 -0.17 -3.71 -6.42
N LYS A 22 -1.00 -3.80 -7.47
CA LYS A 22 -0.50 -3.85 -8.85
C LYS A 22 0.35 -2.62 -9.17
N TRP A 23 -0.12 -1.44 -8.80
CA TRP A 23 0.63 -0.21 -9.04
C TRP A 23 1.97 -0.20 -8.27
N CYS A 24 2.02 -0.74 -7.05
CA CYS A 24 3.26 -0.91 -6.30
C CYS A 24 4.29 -1.77 -7.05
N ASP A 25 3.86 -2.90 -7.60
CA ASP A 25 4.72 -3.79 -8.37
C ASP A 25 5.25 -3.11 -9.65
N ASP A 26 4.38 -2.41 -10.37
CA ASP A 26 4.73 -1.74 -11.62
C ASP A 26 5.67 -0.55 -11.38
N TYR A 27 5.45 0.22 -10.30
CA TYR A 27 6.22 1.43 -9.99
C TYR A 27 7.61 1.09 -9.42
N PHE A 28 7.70 0.12 -8.50
CA PHE A 28 8.96 -0.26 -7.85
C PHE A 28 9.71 -1.36 -8.60
N TYR A 29 9.88 -1.17 -9.90
CA TYR A 29 10.60 -2.07 -10.78
C TYR A 29 11.89 -1.45 -11.34
N LEU A 30 13.01 -2.16 -11.24
CA LEU A 30 14.32 -1.70 -11.72
C LEU A 30 14.54 -2.16 -13.16
N LYS A 31 14.10 -1.36 -14.13
CA LYS A 31 14.15 -1.71 -15.57
C LYS A 31 15.53 -2.16 -16.06
N HIS A 32 16.61 -1.55 -15.59
CA HIS A 32 17.98 -1.88 -16.01
C HIS A 32 18.50 -3.21 -15.44
N ARG A 33 17.84 -3.77 -14.42
CA ARG A 33 18.16 -5.07 -13.80
C ARG A 33 17.13 -6.14 -14.11
N GLN A 34 16.00 -5.75 -14.69
CA GLN A 34 14.85 -6.59 -14.94
C GLN A 34 14.29 -7.26 -13.66
N GLU A 35 14.33 -6.55 -12.52
CA GLU A 35 13.92 -7.10 -11.22
C GLU A 35 13.03 -6.12 -10.42
N PRO A 36 12.11 -6.64 -9.58
CA PRO A 36 11.42 -5.81 -8.61
C PRO A 36 12.38 -5.35 -7.50
N ARG A 37 12.17 -4.13 -6.98
CA ARG A 37 12.99 -3.59 -5.88
C ARG A 37 12.79 -4.34 -4.55
N GLY A 38 11.68 -5.04 -4.39
CA GLY A 38 11.34 -5.79 -3.19
C GLY A 38 10.06 -6.60 -3.36
N ILE A 39 9.45 -7.00 -2.25
CA ILE A 39 8.22 -7.82 -2.25
C ILE A 39 6.93 -7.02 -2.51
N GLY A 40 7.04 -5.70 -2.65
CA GLY A 40 5.89 -4.81 -2.90
C GLY A 40 5.16 -4.36 -1.63
N GLY A 41 3.88 -4.05 -1.80
CA GLY A 41 3.05 -3.39 -0.80
C GLY A 41 1.85 -2.75 -1.50
N ILE A 42 1.56 -1.49 -1.18
CA ILE A 42 0.62 -0.65 -1.92
C ILE A 42 1.30 0.65 -2.33
N PHE A 43 0.95 1.16 -3.50
CA PHE A 43 1.37 2.47 -4.00
C PHE A 43 0.18 3.17 -4.66
N TYR A 44 0.03 4.46 -4.38
CA TYR A 44 -1.02 5.29 -4.93
C TYR A 44 -0.52 6.72 -5.08
N ASP A 45 -0.99 7.38 -6.12
CA ASP A 45 -0.84 8.80 -6.38
C ASP A 45 -2.13 9.31 -7.05
N ASP A 46 -2.30 10.63 -7.15
CA ASP A 46 -3.47 11.27 -7.77
C ASP A 46 -4.83 10.80 -7.20
N LEU A 47 -4.86 10.39 -5.93
CA LEU A 47 -6.08 9.91 -5.28
C LEU A 47 -6.98 11.07 -4.85
N ASN A 48 -7.94 11.41 -5.69
CA ASN A 48 -8.91 12.49 -5.46
C ASN A 48 -10.37 12.10 -5.74
N ALA A 49 -10.64 10.84 -6.11
CA ALA A 49 -11.96 10.38 -6.56
C ALA A 49 -13.02 10.20 -5.45
N TRP A 50 -12.62 10.11 -4.18
CA TRP A 50 -13.53 9.77 -3.06
C TRP A 50 -13.98 10.98 -2.23
N GLY A 51 -13.63 12.19 -2.67
CA GLY A 51 -13.72 13.40 -1.86
C GLY A 51 -12.58 13.48 -0.83
N PHE A 52 -12.30 14.70 -0.35
CA PHE A 52 -11.14 14.97 0.49
C PHE A 52 -11.11 14.12 1.77
N GLU A 53 -12.18 14.10 2.55
CA GLU A 53 -12.25 13.38 3.83
C GLU A 53 -11.97 11.88 3.68
N SER A 54 -12.52 11.25 2.64
CA SER A 54 -12.29 9.83 2.37
C SER A 54 -10.86 9.55 1.92
N CYS A 55 -10.28 10.43 1.09
CA CYS A 55 -8.89 10.31 0.66
C CYS A 55 -7.92 10.52 1.83
N PHE A 56 -8.22 11.49 2.71
CA PHE A 56 -7.45 11.73 3.92
C PHE A 56 -7.55 10.55 4.90
N SER A 57 -8.76 10.03 5.13
CA SER A 57 -8.99 8.84 5.95
C SER A 57 -8.24 7.61 5.42
N PHE A 58 -8.19 7.44 4.09
CA PHE A 58 -7.41 6.37 3.47
C PHE A 58 -5.91 6.54 3.74
N MET A 59 -5.36 7.75 3.55
CA MET A 59 -3.96 8.04 3.86
C MET A 59 -3.63 7.77 5.33
N GLN A 60 -4.50 8.16 6.26
CA GLN A 60 -4.34 7.86 7.69
C GLN A 60 -4.33 6.35 7.94
N SER A 61 -5.30 5.61 7.39
CA SER A 61 -5.36 4.14 7.48
C SER A 61 -4.06 3.48 7.00
N VAL A 62 -3.51 3.93 5.87
CA VAL A 62 -2.23 3.42 5.34
C VAL A 62 -1.08 3.68 6.33
N GLY A 63 -0.98 4.88 6.89
CA GLY A 63 0.05 5.23 7.87
C GLY A 63 -0.05 4.40 9.15
N GLU A 64 -1.25 4.21 9.69
CA GLU A 64 -1.48 3.40 10.90
C GLU A 64 -1.12 1.93 10.67
N HIS A 65 -1.50 1.37 9.52
CA HIS A 65 -1.24 -0.03 9.20
C HIS A 65 0.22 -0.29 8.83
N PHE A 66 0.98 0.71 8.35
CA PHE A 66 2.41 0.56 8.12
C PHE A 66 3.15 0.14 9.39
N LEU A 67 2.92 0.84 10.52
CA LEU A 67 3.59 0.51 11.77
C LEU A 67 3.19 -0.89 12.28
N LYS A 68 1.88 -1.22 12.23
CA LYS A 68 1.36 -2.56 12.55
C LYS A 68 1.98 -3.65 11.67
N ALA A 69 2.31 -3.34 10.42
CA ALA A 69 2.88 -4.27 9.47
C ALA A 69 4.39 -4.47 9.65
N TYR A 70 5.13 -3.38 9.91
CA TYR A 70 6.59 -3.40 9.89
C TYR A 70 7.21 -3.65 11.27
N LEU A 71 6.65 -3.09 12.34
CA LEU A 71 7.24 -3.18 13.67
C LEU A 71 7.44 -4.65 14.13
N PRO A 72 6.45 -5.57 13.98
CA PRO A 72 6.65 -6.97 14.36
C PRO A 72 7.69 -7.72 13.51
N ILE A 73 8.02 -7.21 12.32
CA ILE A 73 9.08 -7.77 11.48
C ILE A 73 10.44 -7.33 12.03
N VAL A 74 10.57 -6.05 12.40
CA VAL A 74 11.78 -5.50 13.01
C VAL A 74 12.05 -6.16 14.36
N GLU A 75 11.05 -6.29 15.23
CA GLU A 75 11.22 -6.93 16.56
C GLU A 75 11.66 -8.39 16.49
N ARG A 76 11.35 -9.08 15.38
CA ARG A 76 11.69 -10.49 15.17
C ARG A 76 13.11 -10.71 14.64
N ARG A 77 13.75 -9.67 14.07
CA ARG A 77 14.98 -9.79 13.28
C ARG A 77 16.11 -8.99 13.88
#